data_AF-A0A948UJK2-F1
#
_entry.id   AF-A0A948UJK2-F1
#
_cell.length_a   1.000
_cell.length_b   1.000
_cell.length_c   1.000
_cell.angle_alpha   90.00
_cell.angle_beta   90.00
_cell.angle_gamma   90.00
#
_symmetry.space_group_name_H-M   'P 1'
#
loop_
_entity.id
_entity.type
_entity.pdbx_description
1 polymer ?
#
loop_
_entity_poly.entity_id
_entity_poly.type
_entity_poly.pdbx_seq_one_letter_code
_entity_poly.pdbx_strand_id
1 'polypeptide(L)'
;MMKKLTSRKLISVLVVALFMLSFAGAAVSQEAKGEEAKEVAGTITGTIIAIDADTGKVSVQDESGQRYTLTATAGSDVDLKTFSSGDKVNIDYVGDGVIRSITKQ
;
A
#
# COMPACT_ATOMS: atom_id res chain seq x y z
N MET A 1 -64.38 -21.11 6.74
CA MET A 1 -64.55 -19.72 6.27
C MET A 1 -63.41 -18.87 6.87
N MET A 2 -62.26 -18.81 6.20
CA MET A 2 -61.07 -18.11 6.71
C MET A 2 -61.09 -16.64 6.27
N LYS A 3 -61.15 -15.73 7.24
CA LYS A 3 -61.10 -14.28 7.02
C LYS A 3 -59.72 -13.91 6.46
N LYS A 4 -59.70 -13.37 5.23
CA LYS A 4 -58.51 -12.76 4.61
C LYS A 4 -58.13 -11.49 5.37
N LEU A 5 -57.40 -11.61 6.47
CA LEU A 5 -56.84 -10.47 7.17
C LEU A 5 -55.44 -10.15 6.63
N THR A 6 -55.37 -8.97 5.99
CA THR A 6 -54.26 -8.02 6.10
C THR A 6 -52.90 -8.37 5.48
N SER A 7 -52.87 -8.96 4.29
CA SER A 7 -51.64 -9.06 3.47
C SER A 7 -51.03 -7.67 3.13
N ARG A 8 -51.83 -6.61 3.02
CA ARG A 8 -51.33 -5.25 2.75
C ARG A 8 -50.57 -4.60 3.91
N LYS A 9 -50.90 -4.95 5.16
CA LYS A 9 -50.22 -4.40 6.35
C LYS A 9 -48.89 -5.09 6.62
N LEU A 10 -48.81 -6.40 6.38
CA LEU A 10 -47.58 -7.18 6.55
C LEU A 10 -46.50 -6.77 5.52
N ILE A 11 -46.89 -6.49 4.28
CA ILE A 11 -45.97 -6.02 3.23
C ILE A 11 -45.42 -4.63 3.60
N SER A 12 -46.27 -3.72 4.10
CA SER A 12 -45.84 -2.38 4.49
C SER A 12 -44.87 -2.39 5.68
N VAL A 13 -45.07 -3.28 6.66
CA VAL A 13 -44.15 -3.43 7.80
C VAL A 13 -42.81 -4.03 7.35
N LEU A 14 -42.83 -4.99 6.42
CA LEU A 14 -41.62 -5.60 5.86
C LEU A 14 -40.77 -4.58 5.09
N VAL A 15 -41.40 -3.70 4.29
CA VAL A 15 -40.69 -2.66 3.52
C VAL A 15 -40.07 -1.60 4.43
N VAL A 16 -40.75 -1.18 5.50
CA VAL A 16 -40.20 -0.23 6.49
C VAL A 16 -39.05 -0.83 7.28
N ALA A 17 -39.13 -2.12 7.65
CA ALA A 17 -38.05 -2.83 8.31
C ALA A 17 -36.79 -2.99 7.42
N LEU A 18 -36.98 -3.26 6.12
CA LEU A 18 -35.87 -3.32 5.16
C LEU A 18 -35.17 -1.96 4.97
N PHE A 19 -35.93 -0.86 5.01
CA PHE A 19 -35.40 0.48 4.81
C PHE A 19 -34.53 0.95 6.00
N MET A 20 -34.89 0.58 7.23
CA MET A 20 -34.11 0.89 8.44
C MET A 20 -32.77 0.14 8.50
N LEU A 21 -32.65 -1.01 7.83
CA LEU A 21 -31.41 -1.80 7.79
C LEU A 21 -30.33 -1.20 6.88
N SER A 22 -30.67 -0.20 6.05
CA SER A 22 -29.76 0.35 5.02
C SER A 22 -28.82 1.46 5.51
N PHE A 23 -28.91 1.89 6.78
CA PHE A 23 -28.08 3.00 7.31
C PHE A 23 -26.98 2.57 8.31
N ALA A 24 -26.85 1.29 8.63
CA ALA A 24 -25.87 0.80 9.61
C ALA A 24 -24.47 0.52 9.01
N GLY A 25 -24.25 0.77 7.71
CA GLY A 25 -23.04 0.33 7.00
C GLY A 25 -21.97 1.39 6.71
N ALA A 26 -22.19 2.67 7.03
CA ALA A 26 -21.32 3.75 6.54
C ALA A 26 -20.35 4.36 7.58
N ALA A 27 -20.10 3.69 8.70
CA ALA A 27 -19.26 4.25 9.77
C ALA A 27 -18.19 3.30 10.35
N VAL A 28 -17.84 2.21 9.65
CA VAL A 28 -16.70 1.35 10.01
C VAL A 28 -15.74 1.29 8.83
N SER A 29 -15.05 2.41 8.60
CA SER A 29 -13.76 2.48 7.90
C SER A 29 -13.22 3.90 8.09
N GLN A 30 -12.96 4.26 9.34
CA GLN A 30 -11.79 5.08 9.61
C GLN A 30 -10.82 4.14 10.30
N GLU A 31 -10.07 3.47 9.42
CA GLU A 31 -8.89 2.71 9.74
C GLU A 31 -8.01 3.49 10.71
N ALA A 32 -7.38 2.71 11.56
CA ALA A 32 -6.38 3.13 12.52
C ALA A 32 -5.49 4.23 11.94
N LYS A 33 -5.53 5.39 12.59
CA LYS A 33 -4.35 6.27 12.68
C LYS A 33 -3.27 5.46 13.41
N GLY A 34 -2.56 4.64 12.66
CA GLY A 34 -1.47 3.79 13.11
C GLY A 34 -0.43 3.77 12.02
N GLU A 35 0.41 4.80 12.05
CA GLU A 35 1.58 5.03 11.19
C GLU A 35 1.26 5.10 9.69
N GLU A 36 1.85 6.09 9.03
CA GLU A 36 1.81 6.21 7.58
C GLU A 36 2.51 4.98 6.99
N ALA A 37 1.77 3.90 6.75
CA ALA A 37 2.14 2.87 5.83
C ALA A 37 2.15 3.54 4.45
N LYS A 38 3.26 4.22 4.16
CA LYS A 38 3.54 4.83 2.86
C LYS A 38 3.53 3.67 1.86
N GLU A 39 2.40 3.55 1.17
CA GLU A 39 2.05 2.45 0.29
C GLU A 39 3.21 2.17 -0.66
N VAL A 40 3.57 0.91 -0.85
CA VAL A 40 4.63 0.55 -1.82
C VAL A 40 4.17 1.02 -3.19
N ALA A 41 4.92 1.92 -3.82
CA ALA A 41 4.64 2.29 -5.21
C ALA A 41 5.17 1.22 -6.17
N GLY A 42 6.22 0.50 -5.79
CA GLY A 42 6.72 -0.63 -6.55
C GLY A 42 7.94 -1.30 -5.93
N THR A 43 8.35 -2.41 -6.52
CA THR A 43 9.53 -3.18 -6.13
C THR A 43 10.45 -3.36 -7.34
N ILE A 44 11.74 -3.11 -7.15
CA ILE A 44 12.79 -3.28 -8.16
C ILE A 44 13.76 -4.35 -7.68
N THR A 45 13.89 -5.42 -8.47
CA THR A 45 14.97 -6.41 -8.29
C THR A 45 16.06 -6.12 -9.32
N GLY A 46 17.29 -5.94 -8.87
CA GLY A 46 18.39 -5.63 -9.78
C GLY A 46 19.76 -5.58 -9.10
N THR A 47 20.75 -5.12 -9.87
CA THR A 47 22.13 -4.96 -9.40
C THR A 47 22.44 -3.48 -9.20
N ILE A 48 23.03 -3.12 -8.05
CA ILE A 48 23.51 -1.76 -7.81
C ILE A 48 24.65 -1.45 -8.79
N ILE A 49 24.48 -0.41 -9.60
CA ILE A 49 25.50 0.05 -10.55
C ILE A 49 26.26 1.25 -10.01
N ALA A 50 25.63 2.06 -9.16
CA ALA A 50 26.24 3.18 -8.47
C ALA A 50 25.53 3.43 -7.14
N ILE A 51 26.28 3.85 -6.14
CA ILE A 51 25.76 4.21 -4.82
C ILE A 51 26.55 5.39 -4.27
N ASP A 52 25.82 6.35 -3.72
CA ASP A 52 26.34 7.48 -2.99
C ASP A 52 25.60 7.54 -1.65
N ALA A 53 26.23 6.96 -0.63
CA ALA A 53 25.69 6.90 0.72
C ALA A 53 25.68 8.26 1.42
N ASP A 54 26.46 9.24 0.93
CA ASP A 54 26.50 10.59 1.50
C ASP A 54 25.29 11.40 1.03
N THR A 55 24.89 11.25 -0.24
CA THR A 55 23.71 11.92 -0.80
C THR A 55 22.42 11.09 -0.74
N GLY A 56 22.52 9.83 -0.30
CA GLY A 56 21.39 8.91 -0.22
C GLY A 56 20.96 8.34 -1.58
N LYS A 57 21.75 8.50 -2.64
CA LYS A 57 21.36 8.11 -4.00
C LYS A 57 21.86 6.71 -4.35
N VAL A 58 20.97 5.91 -4.93
CA VAL A 58 21.27 4.57 -5.44
C VAL A 58 20.80 4.45 -6.86
N SER A 59 21.65 3.92 -7.74
CA SER A 59 21.28 3.53 -9.08
C SER A 59 21.33 2.01 -9.22
N VAL A 60 20.23 1.42 -9.70
CA VAL A 60 20.07 -0.01 -9.89
C VAL A 60 19.75 -0.30 -11.35
N GLN A 61 20.34 -1.38 -11.87
CA GLN A 61 19.98 -1.93 -13.17
C GLN A 61 19.24 -3.25 -12.97
N ASP A 62 18.05 -3.38 -13.55
CA ASP A 62 17.28 -4.62 -13.53
C ASP A 62 17.82 -5.63 -14.58
N GLU A 63 17.21 -6.81 -14.64
CA GLU A 63 17.58 -7.86 -15.61
C GLU A 63 17.24 -7.48 -17.06
N SER A 64 16.34 -6.52 -17.29
CA SER A 64 16.01 -6.00 -18.61
C SER A 64 17.04 -4.98 -19.12
N GLY A 65 17.96 -4.56 -18.25
CA GLY A 65 18.96 -3.54 -18.52
C GLY A 65 18.46 -2.11 -18.24
N GLN A 66 17.22 -1.94 -17.78
CA GLN A 66 16.65 -0.67 -17.41
C GLN A 66 17.30 -0.15 -16.12
N ARG A 67 17.60 1.16 -16.10
CA ARG A 67 18.25 1.81 -14.95
C ARG A 67 17.26 2.66 -14.17
N TYR A 68 17.28 2.49 -12.86
CA TYR A 68 16.48 3.23 -11.91
C TYR A 68 17.40 4.02 -10.99
N THR A 69 17.03 5.24 -10.66
CA THR A 69 17.73 6.03 -9.63
C THR A 69 16.73 6.32 -8.52
N LEU A 70 17.08 5.89 -7.31
CA LEU A 70 16.25 5.97 -6.12
C LEU A 70 17.00 6.76 -5.05
N THR A 71 16.25 7.34 -4.12
CA THR A 71 16.80 8.18 -3.04
C THR A 71 16.34 7.67 -1.69
N ALA A 72 17.29 7.39 -0.79
CA ALA A 72 17.02 7.24 0.63
C ALA A 72 16.86 8.64 1.25
N THR A 73 15.68 8.93 1.79
CA THR A 73 15.45 10.19 2.51
C THR A 73 16.00 10.12 3.93
N ALA A 74 16.49 11.25 4.45
CA ALA A 74 16.87 11.37 5.86
C ALA A 74 15.71 10.94 6.77
N GLY A 75 15.94 9.94 7.62
CA GLY A 75 14.91 9.33 8.48
C GLY A 75 14.33 8.00 7.97
N SER A 76 14.73 7.51 6.79
CA SER A 76 14.50 6.10 6.44
C SER A 76 15.45 5.21 7.24
N ASP A 77 14.98 4.05 7.72
CA ASP A 77 15.81 3.00 8.37
C ASP A 77 16.79 2.30 7.40
N VAL A 78 16.98 2.85 6.21
CA VAL A 78 17.82 2.31 5.15
C VAL A 78 19.25 2.80 5.33
N ASP A 79 20.14 1.89 5.74
CA ASP A 79 21.58 2.16 5.78
C ASP A 79 22.28 1.74 4.49
N LEU A 80 22.46 2.73 3.60
CA LEU A 80 23.15 2.54 2.31
C LEU A 80 24.64 2.20 2.45
N LYS A 81 25.29 2.43 3.60
CA LYS A 81 26.72 2.15 3.78
C LYS A 81 27.04 0.66 3.79
N THR A 82 26.04 -0.18 4.00
CA THR A 82 26.17 -1.64 3.98
C THR A 82 26.13 -2.22 2.57
N PHE A 83 25.85 -1.39 1.55
CA PHE A 83 25.71 -1.79 0.16
C PHE A 83 26.87 -1.29 -0.69
N SER A 84 27.13 -1.96 -1.80
CA SER A 84 28.19 -1.61 -2.74
C SER A 84 27.76 -1.87 -4.18
N SER A 85 28.40 -1.21 -5.14
CA SER A 85 28.20 -1.53 -6.55
C SER A 85 28.52 -3.00 -6.83
N GLY A 86 27.65 -3.66 -7.59
CA GLY A 86 27.71 -5.09 -7.87
C GLY A 86 26.79 -5.94 -6.98
N ASP A 87 26.27 -5.39 -5.87
CA ASP A 87 25.32 -6.12 -5.03
C ASP A 87 23.99 -6.32 -5.75
N LYS A 88 23.47 -7.55 -5.70
CA LYS A 88 22.08 -7.83 -6.08
C LYS A 88 21.16 -7.49 -4.93
N VAL A 89 20.14 -6.71 -5.22
CA VAL A 89 19.21 -6.18 -4.23
C VAL A 89 17.78 -6.24 -4.71
N ASN A 90 16.87 -6.30 -3.73
CA ASN A 90 15.46 -6.04 -3.92
C ASN A 90 15.10 -4.75 -3.18
N ILE A 91 14.54 -3.78 -3.89
CA ILE A 91 14.23 -2.45 -3.36
C ILE A 91 12.75 -2.20 -3.46
N ASP A 92 12.11 -1.97 -2.32
CA ASP A 92 10.78 -1.39 -2.27
C ASP A 92 10.90 0.12 -2.23
N TYR A 93 10.20 0.78 -3.14
CA TYR A 93 10.14 2.23 -3.18
C TYR A 93 8.69 2.72 -3.11
N VAL A 94 8.57 3.97 -2.69
CA VAL A 94 7.31 4.70 -2.62
C VAL A 94 7.41 5.92 -3.55
N GLY A 95 6.26 6.40 -4.01
CA GLY A 95 6.10 7.63 -4.79
C GLY A 95 7.29 7.99 -5.68
N ASP A 96 7.89 9.14 -5.41
CA ASP A 96 8.98 9.79 -6.17
C ASP A 96 10.33 9.04 -6.19
N GLY A 97 10.32 7.71 -6.12
CA GLY A 97 11.53 6.88 -6.07
C GLY A 97 12.22 6.91 -4.71
N VAL A 98 11.46 7.14 -3.63
CA VAL A 98 12.00 7.14 -2.28
C VAL A 98 12.10 5.70 -1.79
N ILE A 99 13.28 5.30 -1.33
CA ILE A 99 13.51 3.93 -0.84
C ILE A 99 12.79 3.76 0.50
N ARG A 100 11.92 2.75 0.59
CA ARG A 100 11.34 2.33 1.87
C ARG A 100 12.16 1.21 2.51
N SER A 101 12.57 0.22 1.72
CA SER A 101 13.42 -0.86 2.19
C SER A 101 14.32 -1.36 1.06
N ILE A 102 15.46 -1.91 1.44
CA ILE A 102 16.43 -2.51 0.54
C ILE A 102 17.01 -3.76 1.20
N THR A 103 17.00 -4.87 0.47
CA THR A 103 17.47 -6.17 0.97
C THR A 103 18.44 -6.79 -0.04
N LYS A 104 19.59 -7.29 0.43
CA LYS A 104 20.52 -8.06 -0.43
C LYS A 104 19.94 -9.45 -0.73
N GLN A 105 20.20 -9.94 -1.94
CA GLN A 105 19.92 -11.33 -2.31
C GLN A 105 21.11 -12.25 -2.04
#